data_AF-A0A0D8Y8S3-F1
#
_entry.id   AF-A0A0D8Y8S3-F1
#
_cell.length_a   1.000
_cell.length_b   1.000
_cell.length_c   1.000
_cell.angle_alpha   90.00
_cell.angle_beta   90.00
_cell.angle_gamma   90.00
#
_symmetry.space_group_name_H-M   'P 1'
#
loop_
_entity.id
_entity.type
_entity.pdbx_description
1 polymer ?
#
loop_
_entity_poly.entity_id
_entity_poly.type
_entity_poly.pdbx_seq_one_letter_code
_entity_poly.pdbx_strand_id
1 'polypeptide(L)'
;MENDDRSQYDKDGNLHNWWSSRSLKSFDERRRCIVEQYGNYTVPKTIFKVNGKLTQGENIADNGGVKEALKAYQKYVAHHGEEPRLPGLQQFTNTQIFFLSYAHRILAIIEHSELNYTDIVKRISRLVQKIFKGLLLRIVVKAKNGARERMIRSIRRNEAFTIGMNFWCGQKKEAAAMQQVTTDEHSPEVFRVTGVLSNLHEFAEAFSCPSGSALNPTHSRAAETKSGNS
;
A
#
# COMPACT_ATOMS: atom_id res chain seq x y z
N MET A 1 26.84 -3.51 -5.24
CA MET A 1 26.24 -2.27 -4.73
C MET A 1 24.85 -2.62 -4.27
N GLU A 2 24.55 -2.37 -2.99
CA GLU A 2 23.43 -2.92 -2.25
C GLU A 2 22.45 -1.78 -1.98
N ASN A 3 21.30 -1.78 -2.65
CA ASN A 3 20.36 -0.65 -2.76
C ASN A 3 19.64 -0.24 -1.45
N ASP A 4 20.37 -0.04 -0.36
CA ASP A 4 19.88 0.63 0.85
C ASP A 4 20.79 1.79 1.28
N ASP A 5 21.43 2.42 0.30
CA ASP A 5 22.43 3.47 0.50
C ASP A 5 21.84 4.69 1.21
N ARG A 6 20.52 4.96 1.07
CA ARG A 6 19.85 6.15 1.63
C ARG A 6 19.92 6.24 3.16
N SER A 7 19.94 5.11 3.87
CA SER A 7 20.05 5.09 5.34
C SER A 7 21.46 5.45 5.84
N GLN A 8 22.47 5.38 4.97
CA GLN A 8 23.88 5.61 5.28
C GLN A 8 24.31 7.07 5.08
N TYR A 9 23.42 7.90 4.54
CA TYR A 9 23.67 9.33 4.38
C TYR A 9 23.09 10.12 5.56
N ASP A 10 23.84 11.11 6.04
CA ASP A 10 23.36 12.06 7.04
C ASP A 10 22.38 13.09 6.42
N LYS A 11 21.89 14.04 7.25
CA LYS A 11 20.96 15.10 6.82
C LYS A 11 21.50 16.00 5.70
N ASP A 12 22.82 16.05 5.53
CA ASP A 12 23.52 16.89 4.57
C ASP A 12 23.91 16.09 3.30
N GLY A 13 23.56 14.79 3.28
CA GLY A 13 23.82 13.90 2.15
C GLY A 13 25.22 13.28 2.14
N ASN A 14 25.95 13.29 3.26
CA ASN A 14 27.28 12.68 3.36
C ASN A 14 27.19 11.22 3.79
N LEU A 15 27.98 10.34 3.15
CA LEU A 15 28.11 8.94 3.55
C LEU A 15 28.85 8.86 4.89
N HIS A 16 28.11 8.77 5.99
CA HIS A 16 28.65 8.77 7.34
C HIS A 16 27.73 7.97 8.26
N ASN A 17 28.29 7.04 9.04
CA ASN A 17 27.48 6.30 10.00
C ASN A 17 27.08 7.19 11.18
N TRP A 18 25.85 7.68 11.15
CA TRP A 18 25.24 8.49 12.22
C TRP A 18 24.36 7.68 13.18
N TRP A 19 24.32 6.36 13.02
CA TRP A 19 23.50 5.46 13.84
C TRP A 19 24.26 4.96 15.07
N SER A 20 23.54 4.80 16.18
CA SER A 20 24.04 3.98 17.29
C SER A 20 24.09 2.50 16.87
N SER A 21 25.02 1.72 17.43
CA SER A 21 25.13 0.28 17.12
C SER A 21 23.83 -0.49 17.37
N ARG A 22 23.06 -0.09 18.40
CA ARG A 22 21.74 -0.68 18.71
C ARG A 22 20.71 -0.34 17.64
N SER A 23 20.67 0.91 17.21
CA SER A 23 19.72 1.37 16.19
C SER A 23 20.01 0.74 14.84
N LEU A 24 21.29 0.66 14.45
CA LEU A 24 21.72 0.01 13.21
C LEU A 24 21.33 -1.47 13.21
N LYS A 25 21.60 -2.19 14.30
CA LYS A 25 21.20 -3.60 14.44
C LYS A 25 19.68 -3.78 14.31
N SER A 26 18.89 -2.94 14.99
CA SER A 26 17.43 -3.03 14.90
C SER A 26 16.91 -2.69 13.51
N PHE A 27 17.55 -1.75 12.81
CA PHE A 27 17.23 -1.42 11.42
C PHE A 27 17.53 -2.61 10.50
N ASP A 28 18.71 -3.21 10.62
CA ASP A 28 19.11 -4.37 9.84
C ASP A 28 18.20 -5.58 10.07
N GLU A 29 17.79 -5.85 11.31
CA GLU A 29 16.84 -6.92 11.63
C GLU A 29 15.50 -6.73 10.90
N ARG A 30 14.95 -5.51 10.92
CA ARG A 30 13.68 -5.19 10.23
C ARG A 30 13.82 -5.19 8.72
N ARG A 31 14.93 -4.67 8.20
CA ARG A 31 15.28 -4.72 6.77
C ARG A 31 15.33 -6.15 6.28
N ARG A 32 15.98 -7.05 7.03
CA ARG A 32 16.09 -8.47 6.69
C ARG A 32 14.72 -9.12 6.54
N CYS A 33 13.79 -8.79 7.42
CA CYS A 33 12.41 -9.29 7.33
C CYS A 33 11.70 -8.86 6.04
N ILE A 34 11.86 -7.61 5.60
CA ILE A 34 11.32 -7.13 4.31
C ILE A 34 11.98 -7.88 3.14
N VAL A 35 13.30 -8.05 3.16
CA VAL A 35 14.04 -8.78 2.12
C VAL A 35 13.54 -10.23 2.03
N GLU A 36 13.39 -10.92 3.15
CA GLU A 36 12.89 -12.29 3.21
C GLU A 36 11.43 -12.40 2.72
N GLN A 37 10.57 -11.48 3.15
CA GLN A 37 9.16 -11.46 2.77
C GLN A 37 9.01 -11.32 1.26
N TYR A 38 9.59 -10.26 0.68
CA TYR A 38 9.45 -9.98 -0.75
C TYR A 38 10.22 -11.00 -1.59
N GLY A 39 11.36 -11.51 -1.09
CA GLY A 39 12.11 -12.60 -1.72
C GLY A 39 11.32 -13.91 -1.87
N ASN A 40 10.22 -14.09 -1.13
CA ASN A 40 9.37 -15.27 -1.24
C ASN A 40 8.22 -15.13 -2.24
N TYR A 41 8.01 -13.94 -2.81
CA TYR A 41 6.95 -13.72 -3.80
C TYR A 41 7.36 -14.22 -5.18
N THR A 42 6.53 -15.08 -5.77
CA THR A 42 6.68 -15.55 -7.15
C THR A 42 5.79 -14.74 -8.08
N VAL A 43 6.35 -14.19 -9.15
CA VAL A 43 5.60 -13.40 -10.10
C VAL A 43 4.60 -14.28 -10.85
N PRO A 44 3.31 -13.87 -10.90
CA PRO A 44 2.24 -14.61 -11.56
C PRO A 44 2.60 -15.08 -12.97
N LYS A 45 2.25 -16.33 -13.31
CA LYS A 45 2.49 -16.95 -14.62
C LYS A 45 3.98 -17.11 -14.98
N THR A 46 4.88 -16.98 -14.00
CA THR A 46 6.33 -17.18 -14.19
C THR A 46 6.93 -17.99 -13.06
N ILE A 47 8.19 -18.42 -13.23
CA ILE A 47 9.00 -19.04 -12.17
C ILE A 47 9.87 -18.03 -11.40
N PHE A 48 9.81 -16.75 -11.77
CA PHE A 48 10.69 -15.73 -11.23
C PHE A 48 10.21 -15.25 -9.87
N LYS A 49 11.15 -15.13 -8.92
CA LYS A 49 10.89 -14.53 -7.61
C LYS A 49 11.30 -13.07 -7.60
N VAL A 50 10.57 -12.26 -6.86
CA VAL A 50 10.95 -10.87 -6.60
C VAL A 50 12.31 -10.84 -5.91
N ASN A 51 13.22 -9.99 -6.38
CA ASN A 51 14.50 -9.80 -5.72
C ASN A 51 14.31 -8.87 -4.50
N GLY A 52 14.12 -9.49 -3.32
CA GLY A 52 13.89 -8.77 -2.07
C GLY A 52 15.03 -7.81 -1.69
N LYS A 53 16.28 -8.11 -2.07
CA LYS A 53 17.44 -7.25 -1.81
C LYS A 53 17.49 -6.05 -2.74
N LEU A 54 17.15 -6.24 -4.02
CA LEU A 54 17.05 -5.15 -5.00
C LEU A 54 15.93 -4.16 -4.62
N THR A 55 14.79 -4.70 -4.18
CA THR A 55 13.56 -3.92 -3.94
C THR A 55 13.41 -3.39 -2.51
N GLN A 56 14.36 -3.69 -1.62
CA GLN A 56 14.23 -3.42 -0.18
C GLN A 56 13.94 -1.94 0.13
N GLY A 57 14.62 -1.00 -0.53
CA GLY A 57 14.46 0.43 -0.25
C GLY A 57 13.03 0.92 -0.52
N GLU A 58 12.47 0.57 -1.67
CA GLU A 58 11.10 0.93 -2.04
C GLU A 58 10.06 0.17 -1.20
N ASN A 59 10.31 -1.11 -0.87
CA ASN A 59 9.43 -1.88 0.01
C ASN A 59 9.39 -1.30 1.44
N ILE A 60 10.54 -0.85 1.97
CA ILE A 60 10.61 -0.16 3.27
C ILE A 60 9.85 1.16 3.20
N ALA A 61 10.02 1.94 2.13
CA ALA A 61 9.32 3.21 1.93
C ALA A 61 7.80 3.02 1.85
N ASP A 62 7.31 2.00 1.13
CA ASP A 62 5.89 1.67 1.02
C ASP A 62 5.30 1.30 2.39
N ASN A 63 5.97 0.44 3.16
CA ASN A 63 5.53 0.03 4.50
C ASN A 63 5.53 1.20 5.47
N GLY A 64 6.59 2.00 5.48
CA GLY A 64 6.71 3.18 6.33
C GLY A 64 5.69 4.25 5.98
N GLY A 65 5.50 4.54 4.69
CA GLY A 65 4.58 5.56 4.19
C GLY A 65 3.13 5.28 4.58
N VAL A 66 2.66 4.05 4.38
CA VAL A 66 1.28 3.68 4.74
C VAL A 66 1.08 3.67 6.25
N LYS A 67 2.06 3.16 7.02
CA LYS A 67 1.99 3.13 8.47
C LYS A 67 1.92 4.53 9.07
N GLU A 68 2.77 5.44 8.63
CA GLU A 68 2.75 6.83 9.11
C GLU A 68 1.51 7.59 8.64
N ALA A 69 1.02 7.34 7.42
CA ALA A 69 -0.25 7.90 6.96
C ALA A 69 -1.45 7.43 7.81
N LEU A 70 -1.50 6.15 8.16
CA LEU A 70 -2.54 5.60 9.04
C LEU A 70 -2.47 6.22 10.43
N LYS A 71 -1.27 6.33 11.00
CA LYS A 71 -1.04 6.98 12.30
C LYS A 71 -1.46 8.45 12.31
N ALA A 72 -1.17 9.18 11.22
CA ALA A 72 -1.61 10.56 11.05
C ALA A 72 -3.15 10.65 10.98
N TYR A 73 -3.79 9.73 10.26
CA TYR A 73 -5.25 9.63 10.19
C TYR A 73 -5.88 9.34 11.57
N GLN A 74 -5.35 8.38 12.32
CA GLN A 74 -5.82 8.06 13.67
C GLN A 74 -5.69 9.27 14.61
N LYS A 75 -4.57 9.99 14.55
CA LYS A 75 -4.39 11.23 15.31
C LYS A 75 -5.41 12.29 14.91
N TYR A 76 -5.66 12.46 13.61
CA TYR A 76 -6.68 13.40 13.13
C TYR A 76 -8.06 13.07 13.72
N VAL A 77 -8.48 11.80 13.66
CA VAL A 77 -9.75 11.33 14.23
C VAL A 77 -9.81 11.54 15.74
N ALA A 78 -8.72 11.28 16.46
CA ALA A 78 -8.65 11.52 17.90
C ALA A 78 -8.86 13.01 18.28
N HIS A 79 -8.42 13.93 17.43
CA HIS A 79 -8.57 15.37 17.66
C HIS A 79 -9.86 15.98 17.11
N HIS A 80 -10.41 15.46 16.01
CA HIS A 80 -11.51 16.10 15.26
C HIS A 80 -12.79 15.25 15.19
N GLY A 81 -12.75 14.00 15.66
CA GLY A 81 -13.81 13.02 15.48
C GLY A 81 -13.77 12.35 14.10
N GLU A 82 -14.61 11.32 13.92
CA GLU A 82 -14.76 10.66 12.63
C GLU A 82 -15.53 11.55 11.63
N GLU A 83 -15.03 11.61 10.40
CA GLU A 83 -15.78 12.23 9.31
C GLU A 83 -17.01 11.39 8.89
N PRO A 84 -18.06 12.02 8.36
CA PRO A 84 -19.22 11.31 7.83
C PRO A 84 -18.82 10.29 6.76
N ARG A 85 -19.43 9.09 6.82
CA ARG A 85 -19.21 8.04 5.82
C ARG A 85 -19.59 8.51 4.42
N LEU A 86 -18.90 7.98 3.40
CA LEU A 86 -19.15 8.32 2.01
C LEU A 86 -20.53 7.83 1.54
N PRO A 87 -21.32 8.66 0.82
CA PRO A 87 -22.59 8.24 0.25
C PRO A 87 -22.45 7.08 -0.75
N GLY A 88 -23.20 5.99 -0.55
CA GLY A 88 -23.11 4.75 -1.33
C GLY A 88 -22.05 3.75 -0.82
N LEU A 89 -21.35 4.10 0.26
CA LEU A 89 -20.26 3.36 0.88
C LEU A 89 -20.41 3.26 2.40
N GLN A 90 -21.58 3.58 2.94
CA GLN A 90 -21.82 3.66 4.38
C GLN A 90 -21.65 2.31 5.11
N GLN A 91 -21.64 1.19 4.37
CA GLN A 91 -21.35 -0.13 4.89
C GLN A 91 -19.87 -0.35 5.24
N PHE A 92 -18.98 0.57 4.86
CA PHE A 92 -17.56 0.54 5.21
C PHE A 92 -17.21 1.61 6.23
N THR A 93 -16.30 1.28 7.15
CA THR A 93 -15.70 2.25 8.05
C THR A 93 -14.70 3.13 7.31
N ASN A 94 -14.39 4.32 7.84
CA ASN A 94 -13.42 5.22 7.21
C ASN A 94 -12.01 4.60 7.22
N THR A 95 -11.68 3.80 8.24
CA THR A 95 -10.44 2.99 8.25
C THR A 95 -10.43 1.94 7.14
N GLN A 96 -11.55 1.25 6.90
CA GLN A 96 -11.66 0.37 5.73
C GLN A 96 -11.49 1.17 4.43
N ILE A 97 -12.14 2.33 4.29
CA ILE A 97 -11.98 3.22 3.13
C ILE A 97 -10.53 3.67 2.94
N PHE A 98 -9.79 3.97 4.02
CA PHE A 98 -8.36 4.29 3.96
C PHE A 98 -7.58 3.16 3.27
N PHE A 99 -7.73 1.93 3.75
CA PHE A 99 -7.04 0.78 3.13
C PHE A 99 -7.54 0.46 1.72
N LEU A 100 -8.83 0.63 1.45
CA LEU A 100 -9.40 0.48 0.11
C LEU A 100 -8.84 1.51 -0.87
N SER A 101 -8.61 2.74 -0.42
CA SER A 101 -8.03 3.80 -1.23
C SER A 101 -6.56 3.52 -1.56
N TYR A 102 -5.78 3.02 -0.60
CA TYR A 102 -4.41 2.56 -0.84
C TYR A 102 -4.38 1.37 -1.83
N ALA A 103 -5.26 0.39 -1.65
CA ALA A 103 -5.34 -0.78 -2.49
C ALA A 103 -5.89 -0.50 -3.91
N HIS A 104 -6.54 0.65 -4.11
CA HIS A 104 -7.23 1.00 -5.35
C HIS A 104 -6.35 0.83 -6.60
N ARG A 105 -5.05 1.13 -6.47
CA ARG A 105 -4.05 1.00 -7.53
C ARG A 105 -4.01 -0.40 -8.19
N ILE A 106 -4.22 -1.46 -7.42
CA ILE A 106 -4.15 -2.86 -7.91
C ILE A 106 -5.51 -3.46 -8.18
N LEU A 107 -6.58 -2.89 -7.63
CA LEU A 107 -7.94 -3.32 -7.94
C LEU A 107 -8.28 -3.13 -9.43
N ALA A 108 -7.57 -2.24 -10.14
CA ALA A 108 -7.62 -2.11 -11.60
C ALA A 108 -6.90 -3.27 -12.33
N ILE A 109 -5.80 -3.78 -11.76
CA ILE A 109 -4.98 -4.85 -12.34
C ILE A 109 -5.63 -6.23 -12.12
N ILE A 110 -6.28 -6.44 -10.98
CA ILE A 110 -6.86 -7.74 -10.57
C ILE A 110 -8.00 -8.20 -11.48
N GLU A 111 -8.81 -7.29 -12.05
CA GLU A 111 -9.94 -7.66 -12.93
C GLU A 111 -9.48 -8.38 -14.21
N HIS A 112 -8.23 -8.17 -14.61
CA HIS A 112 -7.63 -8.77 -15.81
C HIS A 112 -6.63 -9.89 -15.50
N SER A 113 -6.38 -10.18 -14.22
CA SER A 113 -5.45 -11.24 -13.81
C SER A 113 -6.21 -12.47 -13.31
N GLU A 114 -5.91 -13.65 -13.84
CA GLU A 114 -6.43 -14.96 -13.37
C GLU A 114 -5.80 -15.40 -12.04
N LEU A 115 -5.54 -14.45 -11.14
CA LEU A 115 -4.87 -14.71 -9.87
C LEU A 115 -5.87 -15.17 -8.81
N ASN A 116 -5.43 -16.14 -8.00
CA ASN A 116 -6.22 -16.74 -6.93
C ASN A 116 -6.21 -15.85 -5.67
N TYR A 117 -6.69 -14.61 -5.81
CA TYR A 117 -6.98 -13.74 -4.66
C TYR A 117 -8.24 -14.24 -3.94
N THR A 118 -8.26 -14.08 -2.61
CA THR A 118 -9.46 -14.32 -1.81
C THR A 118 -10.63 -13.53 -2.37
N ASP A 119 -11.84 -14.11 -2.32
CA ASP A 119 -13.05 -13.49 -2.87
C ASP A 119 -13.29 -12.08 -2.36
N ILE A 120 -12.82 -11.77 -1.15
CA ILE A 120 -12.86 -10.45 -0.53
C ILE A 120 -12.14 -9.41 -1.40
N VAL A 121 -10.92 -9.68 -1.88
CA VAL A 121 -10.14 -8.73 -2.69
C VAL A 121 -10.80 -8.52 -4.06
N LYS A 122 -11.34 -9.57 -4.68
CA LYS A 122 -12.07 -9.47 -5.95
C LYS A 122 -13.40 -8.72 -5.79
N ARG A 123 -14.09 -8.89 -4.66
CA ARG A 123 -15.36 -8.21 -4.35
C ARG A 123 -15.13 -6.74 -4.01
N ILE A 124 -14.08 -6.45 -3.24
CA ILE A 124 -13.57 -5.11 -2.97
C ILE A 124 -13.16 -4.42 -4.29
N SER A 125 -12.42 -5.10 -5.16
CA SER A 125 -12.00 -4.55 -6.46
C SER A 125 -13.19 -4.11 -7.29
N ARG A 126 -14.16 -5.00 -7.47
CA ARG A 126 -15.39 -4.70 -8.22
C ARG A 126 -16.20 -3.57 -7.59
N LEU A 127 -16.30 -3.54 -6.26
CA LEU A 127 -17.06 -2.52 -5.56
C LEU A 127 -16.38 -1.15 -5.66
N VAL A 128 -15.08 -1.08 -5.40
CA VAL A 128 -14.27 0.12 -5.54
C VAL A 128 -14.29 0.61 -6.99
N GLN A 129 -14.07 -0.25 -7.98
CA GLN A 129 -14.19 0.13 -9.39
C GLN A 129 -15.58 0.67 -9.75
N LYS A 130 -16.66 0.04 -9.26
CA LYS A 130 -18.03 0.49 -9.51
C LYS A 130 -18.31 1.86 -8.91
N ILE A 131 -17.81 2.11 -7.71
CA ILE A 131 -17.98 3.38 -7.01
C ILE A 131 -17.14 4.48 -7.66
N PHE A 132 -15.89 4.19 -8.01
CA PHE A 132 -15.02 5.17 -8.64
C PHE A 132 -15.44 5.47 -10.07
N LYS A 133 -15.84 4.47 -10.87
CA LYS A 133 -16.47 4.72 -12.18
C LYS A 133 -17.72 5.60 -12.00
N GLY A 134 -18.55 5.34 -10.99
CA GLY A 134 -19.72 6.16 -10.68
C GLY A 134 -19.40 7.58 -10.22
N LEU A 135 -18.39 7.76 -9.36
CA LEU A 135 -17.95 9.05 -8.83
C LEU A 135 -17.25 9.87 -9.91
N LEU A 136 -16.35 9.25 -10.68
CA LEU A 136 -15.66 9.86 -11.81
C LEU A 136 -16.66 10.28 -12.89
N LEU A 137 -17.67 9.46 -13.19
CA LEU A 137 -18.74 9.84 -14.12
C LEU A 137 -19.52 11.05 -13.61
N ARG A 138 -19.87 11.10 -12.32
CA ARG A 138 -20.56 12.27 -11.71
C ARG A 138 -19.68 13.53 -11.70
N ILE A 139 -18.38 13.38 -11.45
CA ILE A 139 -17.36 14.44 -11.49
C ILE A 139 -17.20 14.97 -12.93
N VAL A 140 -17.06 14.09 -13.92
CA VAL A 140 -16.94 14.45 -15.35
C VAL A 140 -18.23 15.08 -15.87
N VAL A 141 -19.40 14.58 -15.47
CA VAL A 141 -20.70 15.18 -15.80
C VAL A 141 -20.85 16.56 -15.17
N LYS A 142 -20.45 16.74 -13.90
CA LYS A 142 -20.42 18.08 -13.26
C LYS A 142 -19.40 19.03 -13.90
N ALA A 143 -18.25 18.52 -14.34
CA ALA A 143 -17.21 19.30 -15.01
C ALA A 143 -17.62 19.74 -16.43
N LYS A 144 -18.34 18.88 -17.17
CA LYS A 144 -18.92 19.22 -18.48
C LYS A 144 -20.01 20.29 -18.41
N ASN A 145 -20.73 20.38 -17.29
CA ASN A 145 -21.82 21.36 -17.09
C ASN A 145 -21.34 22.74 -16.56
N GLY A 146 -20.06 23.09 -16.72
CA GLY A 146 -19.59 24.48 -16.62
C GLY A 146 -19.30 25.04 -15.22
N ALA A 147 -19.28 24.22 -14.16
CA ALA A 147 -19.00 24.68 -12.79
C ALA A 147 -17.53 24.48 -12.36
N ARG A 148 -16.57 24.97 -13.16
CA ARG A 148 -15.13 24.74 -12.92
C ARG A 148 -14.62 25.31 -11.58
N GLU A 149 -15.19 26.43 -11.11
CA GLU A 149 -14.75 27.10 -9.87
C GLU A 149 -15.42 26.59 -8.59
N ARG A 150 -16.67 26.08 -8.66
CA ARG A 150 -17.36 25.49 -7.49
C ARG A 150 -16.88 24.08 -7.16
N MET A 151 -16.31 23.39 -8.14
CA MET A 151 -15.84 22.01 -8.00
C MET A 151 -14.63 21.87 -7.07
N ILE A 152 -13.67 22.81 -7.12
CA ILE A 152 -12.48 22.81 -6.25
C ILE A 152 -12.85 23.01 -4.77
N ARG A 153 -13.89 23.80 -4.47
CA ARG A 153 -14.37 23.99 -3.08
C ARG A 153 -15.23 22.82 -2.55
N SER A 154 -15.70 21.92 -3.43
CA SER A 154 -16.61 20.83 -3.06
C SER A 154 -15.92 19.47 -2.89
N ILE A 155 -14.64 19.35 -3.25
CA ILE A 155 -13.86 18.13 -2.99
C ILE A 155 -13.57 18.10 -1.49
N ARG A 156 -14.27 17.22 -0.75
CA ARG A 156 -13.93 16.98 0.67
C ARG A 156 -12.51 16.40 0.73
N ARG A 157 -11.77 16.62 1.83
CA ARG A 157 -10.38 16.12 1.99
C ARG A 157 -10.24 14.63 1.69
N ASN A 158 -11.24 13.81 2.01
CA ASN A 158 -11.27 12.37 1.71
C ASN A 158 -11.41 12.04 0.22
N GLU A 159 -12.09 12.90 -0.55
CA GLU A 159 -12.17 12.77 -2.01
C GLU A 159 -10.84 13.18 -2.66
N ALA A 160 -10.13 14.18 -2.10
CA ALA A 160 -8.81 14.58 -2.58
C ALA A 160 -7.74 13.50 -2.35
N PHE A 161 -7.73 12.84 -1.17
CA PHE A 161 -6.87 11.69 -0.88
C PHE A 161 -7.07 10.56 -1.89
N THR A 162 -8.32 10.36 -2.30
CA THR A 162 -8.76 9.31 -3.21
C THR A 162 -8.42 9.60 -4.68
N ILE A 163 -8.48 10.87 -5.11
CA ILE A 163 -8.24 11.29 -6.51
C ILE A 163 -6.74 11.36 -6.85
N GLY A 164 -5.87 11.58 -5.86
CA GLY A 164 -4.42 11.74 -6.06
C GLY A 164 -3.64 10.47 -6.41
N MET A 165 -4.23 9.27 -6.26
CA MET A 165 -3.51 7.99 -6.44
C MET A 165 -3.67 7.34 -7.83
N ASN A 166 -4.14 8.09 -8.83
CA ASN A 166 -4.35 7.55 -10.18
C ASN A 166 -3.05 7.46 -10.99
N PHE A 167 -2.50 6.24 -11.15
CA PHE A 167 -1.46 5.97 -12.14
C PHE A 167 -1.71 4.63 -12.85
N TRP A 168 -1.85 4.71 -14.17
CA TRP A 168 -1.70 3.68 -15.21
C TRP A 168 -1.93 2.20 -14.81
N CYS A 169 -3.07 1.65 -15.20
CA CYS A 169 -3.29 0.21 -15.27
C CYS A 169 -2.98 -0.31 -16.69
N GLY A 170 -1.94 -1.14 -16.82
CA GLY A 170 -1.59 -1.81 -18.08
C GLY A 170 -1.19 -3.26 -17.82
N GLN A 171 -1.71 -4.20 -18.63
CA GLN A 171 -1.28 -5.60 -18.62
C GLN A 171 0.17 -5.68 -19.13
N LYS A 172 1.11 -6.16 -18.30
CA LYS A 172 2.49 -6.41 -18.71
C LYS A 172 2.61 -7.82 -19.29
N LYS A 173 3.25 -7.95 -20.46
CA LYS A 173 3.65 -9.26 -21.03
C LYS A 173 4.66 -9.95 -20.10
N GLU A 174 4.73 -11.28 -20.14
CA GLU A 174 5.64 -12.09 -19.30
C GLU A 174 7.11 -11.64 -19.40
N ALA A 175 7.59 -11.33 -20.61
CA ALA A 175 8.94 -10.80 -20.82
C ALA A 175 9.16 -9.43 -20.13
N ALA A 176 8.14 -8.57 -20.10
CA ALA A 176 8.21 -7.29 -19.39
C ALA A 176 8.12 -7.47 -17.87
N ALA A 177 7.39 -8.48 -17.40
CA ALA A 177 7.36 -8.86 -15.99
C ALA A 177 8.71 -9.43 -15.53
N MET A 178 9.35 -10.26 -16.38
CA MET A 178 10.70 -10.77 -16.14
C MET A 178 11.73 -9.65 -16.09
N GLN A 179 11.73 -8.74 -17.06
CA GLN A 179 12.62 -7.58 -17.07
C GLN A 179 12.41 -6.71 -15.83
N GLN A 180 11.15 -6.49 -15.42
CA GLN A 180 10.87 -5.73 -14.21
C GLN A 180 11.54 -6.35 -12.98
N VAL A 181 11.37 -7.65 -12.77
CA VAL A 181 11.89 -8.33 -11.57
C VAL A 181 13.41 -8.35 -11.50
N THR A 182 14.10 -8.26 -12.64
CA THR A 182 15.56 -8.31 -12.71
C THR A 182 16.20 -6.93 -12.63
N THR A 183 15.55 -5.87 -13.11
CA THR A 183 16.17 -4.54 -13.22
C THR A 183 15.46 -3.42 -12.45
N ASP A 184 14.17 -3.56 -12.17
CA ASP A 184 13.38 -2.53 -11.47
C ASP A 184 13.60 -2.62 -9.97
N GLU A 185 13.88 -1.48 -9.33
CA GLU A 185 13.95 -1.36 -7.87
C GLU A 185 12.56 -1.41 -7.22
N HIS A 186 11.49 -1.24 -7.99
CA HIS A 186 10.12 -1.38 -7.50
C HIS A 186 9.63 -2.82 -7.64
N SER A 187 9.12 -3.37 -6.54
CA SER A 187 8.35 -4.61 -6.58
C SER A 187 7.16 -4.48 -7.55
N PRO A 188 6.73 -5.58 -8.21
CA PRO A 188 5.49 -5.58 -8.97
C PRO A 188 4.33 -5.03 -8.11
N GLU A 189 3.49 -4.19 -8.72
CA GLU A 189 2.43 -3.45 -8.03
C GLU A 189 1.66 -4.30 -7.04
N VAL A 190 1.27 -5.50 -7.48
CA VAL A 190 0.50 -6.44 -6.67
C VAL A 190 1.15 -6.78 -5.32
N PHE A 191 2.47 -6.92 -5.28
CA PHE A 191 3.25 -7.16 -4.06
C PHE A 191 3.52 -5.90 -3.26
N ARG A 192 3.54 -4.72 -3.88
CA ARG A 192 3.64 -3.44 -3.16
C ARG A 192 2.47 -3.25 -2.21
N VAL A 193 1.23 -3.53 -2.64
CA VAL A 193 0.07 -3.45 -1.73
C VAL A 193 -0.09 -4.69 -0.88
N THR A 194 -0.04 -5.90 -1.44
CA THR A 194 -0.30 -7.10 -0.63
C THR A 194 0.78 -7.30 0.44
N GLY A 195 2.04 -6.99 0.14
CA GLY A 195 3.14 -7.00 1.10
C GLY A 195 2.90 -6.02 2.25
N VAL A 196 2.59 -4.76 1.93
CA VAL A 196 2.31 -3.74 2.96
C VAL A 196 1.09 -4.09 3.79
N LEU A 197 -0.04 -4.47 3.17
CA LEU A 197 -1.26 -4.82 3.89
C LEU A 197 -1.05 -6.04 4.80
N SER A 198 -0.26 -7.03 4.36
CA SER A 198 0.07 -8.20 5.20
C SER A 198 0.92 -7.87 6.43
N ASN A 199 1.58 -6.71 6.43
CA ASN A 199 2.40 -6.25 7.55
C ASN A 199 1.63 -5.33 8.53
N LEU A 200 0.41 -4.89 8.19
CA LEU A 200 -0.37 -3.97 9.03
C LEU A 200 -1.44 -4.74 9.82
N HIS A 201 -1.27 -4.81 11.14
CA HIS A 201 -2.25 -5.44 12.03
C HIS A 201 -3.61 -4.73 11.93
N GLU A 202 -3.60 -3.41 11.81
CA GLU A 202 -4.79 -2.57 11.71
C GLU A 202 -5.60 -2.90 10.45
N PHE A 203 -4.94 -3.36 9.37
CA PHE A 203 -5.63 -3.86 8.19
C PHE A 203 -6.34 -5.18 8.49
N ALA A 204 -5.64 -6.13 9.12
CA ALA A 204 -6.21 -7.42 9.48
C ALA A 204 -7.40 -7.26 10.43
N GLU A 205 -7.35 -6.33 11.38
CA GLU A 205 -8.48 -5.99 12.26
C GLU A 205 -9.63 -5.34 11.49
N ALA A 206 -9.35 -4.33 10.65
CA ALA A 206 -10.38 -3.61 9.91
C ALA A 206 -11.20 -4.51 8.98
N PHE A 207 -10.61 -5.61 8.49
CA PHE A 207 -11.27 -6.59 7.62
C PHE A 207 -11.51 -7.95 8.27
N SER A 208 -11.29 -8.08 9.58
CA SER A 208 -11.42 -9.32 10.34
C SER A 208 -10.74 -10.53 9.66
N CYS A 209 -9.51 -10.34 9.19
CA CYS A 209 -8.76 -11.37 8.48
C CYS A 209 -8.35 -12.51 9.43
N PRO A 210 -8.61 -13.79 9.09
CA PRO A 210 -8.21 -14.92 9.92
C PRO A 210 -6.70 -14.97 10.15
N SER A 211 -6.27 -15.35 11.35
CA SER A 211 -4.85 -15.55 11.67
C SER A 211 -4.27 -16.67 10.78
N GLY A 212 -3.08 -16.43 10.23
CA GLY A 212 -2.43 -17.32 9.27
C GLY A 212 -2.91 -17.18 7.83
N SER A 213 -3.86 -16.29 7.54
CA SER A 213 -4.24 -15.95 6.16
C SER A 213 -3.13 -15.14 5.46
N ALA A 214 -3.18 -15.07 4.12
CA ALA A 214 -2.16 -14.39 3.33
C ALA A 214 -1.97 -12.91 3.70
N LEU A 215 -3.02 -12.25 4.23
CA LEU A 215 -2.98 -10.84 4.66
C LEU A 215 -2.97 -10.68 6.19
N ASN A 216 -2.86 -11.77 6.94
CA ASN A 216 -2.66 -11.76 8.39
C ASN A 216 -1.74 -12.93 8.80
N PRO A 217 -0.46 -12.91 8.40
CA PRO A 217 0.49 -13.96 8.73
C PRO A 217 0.80 -13.98 10.23
N THR A 218 0.93 -15.18 10.82
CA THR A 218 1.23 -15.38 12.25
C THR A 218 2.57 -14.77 12.69
N HIS A 219 3.48 -14.60 11.74
CA HIS A 219 4.71 -13.84 11.90
C HIS A 219 4.67 -12.65 10.94
N SER A 220 4.04 -11.54 11.36
CA SER A 220 4.26 -10.25 10.70
C SER A 220 5.72 -9.88 10.90
N ARG A 221 6.55 -10.09 9.88
CA ARG A 221 8.01 -9.97 10.02
C ARG A 221 8.46 -8.50 10.02
N ALA A 222 7.65 -7.58 9.48
CA ALA A 222 8.02 -6.18 9.35
C ALA A 222 7.40 -5.25 10.42
N ALA A 223 6.31 -5.67 11.08
CA ALA A 223 5.66 -4.86 12.10
C ALA A 223 5.70 -5.56 13.47
N GLU A 224 6.50 -4.96 14.35
CA GLU A 224 6.43 -5.07 15.82
C GLU A 224 7.32 -6.14 16.48
N THR A 225 8.47 -5.66 16.94
CA THR A 225 8.88 -5.92 18.33
C THR A 225 7.75 -5.47 19.25
N LYS A 226 7.12 -6.41 19.96
CA LYS A 226 6.20 -6.14 21.06
C LYS A 226 6.76 -5.03 21.95
N SER A 227 6.00 -3.96 22.13
CA SER A 227 6.22 -3.07 23.27
C SER A 227 5.64 -3.74 24.52
N GLY A 228 6.48 -4.00 25.53
CA GLY A 228 6.09 -4.31 26.91
C GLY A 228 5.82 -5.77 27.28
N ASN A 229 6.78 -6.42 27.94
CA ASN A 229 6.68 -6.92 29.33
C ASN A 229 7.85 -7.87 29.68
N SER A 230 8.89 -7.32 30.31
CA SER A 230 9.55 -7.87 31.53
C SER A 230 10.37 -6.76 32.16
#